data_AF-A0A7W6DRB0-F1
#
_entry.id   AF-A0A7W6DRB0-F1
#
_cell.length_a   1.000
_cell.length_b   1.000
_cell.length_c   1.000
_cell.angle_alpha   90.00
_cell.angle_beta   90.00
_cell.angle_gamma   90.00
#
_symmetry.space_group_name_H-M   'P 1'
#
loop_
_entity.id
_entity.type
_entity.pdbx_description
1 polymer ?
#
loop_
_entity_poly.entity_id
_entity_poly.type
_entity_poly.pdbx_seq_one_letter_code
_entity_poly.pdbx_strand_id
1 'polypeptide(L)'
;MMKRDHMRAFLRRAATLAAFVALLWAVQVVNWIAGYGLNPAFGLIPRQLDGLDGVVAMPLMHGSFAHLMANTPPLLVMGGLLVATTTRALLPVNAVVIGLGGGLVWLFGSSAIHIGASGLVFGWFGFLVARGFVDRSPITLGAALLVGVLYSSILWGVLPGQPGVSWEAHLFGAIAGAVAASLVRTHVHVPRLGGVDLD
;
A
#
# COMPACT_ATOMS: atom_id res chain seq x y z
N MET A 1 31.97 -9.21 -0.13
CA MET A 1 30.92 -9.98 0.59
C MET A 1 29.61 -9.20 0.73
N MET A 2 29.65 -7.93 1.15
CA MET A 2 28.49 -7.05 1.41
C MET A 2 27.46 -6.88 0.26
N LYS A 3 27.87 -6.91 -1.01
CA LYS A 3 26.96 -6.77 -2.19
C LYS A 3 25.98 -7.94 -2.33
N ARG A 4 26.38 -9.17 -1.96
CA ARG A 4 25.55 -10.37 -2.07
C ARG A 4 24.41 -10.35 -1.03
N ASP A 5 24.66 -9.83 0.16
CA ASP A 5 23.65 -9.75 1.22
C ASP A 5 22.57 -8.72 0.91
N HIS A 6 22.94 -7.58 0.32
CA HIS A 6 22.00 -6.57 -0.15
C HIS A 6 21.11 -7.11 -1.28
N MET A 7 21.70 -7.83 -2.25
CA MET A 7 20.96 -8.48 -3.33
C MET A 7 19.97 -9.52 -2.78
N ARG A 8 20.42 -10.40 -1.88
CA ARG A 8 19.54 -11.39 -1.24
C ARG A 8 18.40 -10.72 -0.46
N ALA A 9 18.69 -9.66 0.28
CA ALA A 9 17.67 -8.91 1.02
C ALA A 9 16.66 -8.23 0.09
N PHE A 10 17.10 -7.67 -1.04
CA PHE A 10 16.21 -7.14 -2.07
C PHE A 10 15.32 -8.23 -2.67
N LEU A 11 15.91 -9.33 -3.15
CA LEU A 11 15.17 -10.44 -3.75
C LEU A 11 14.14 -11.04 -2.79
N ARG A 12 14.48 -11.19 -1.51
CA ARG A 12 13.52 -11.65 -0.48
C ARG A 12 12.33 -10.71 -0.37
N ARG A 13 12.56 -9.39 -0.30
CA ARG A 13 11.49 -8.40 -0.18
C ARG A 13 10.63 -8.33 -1.46
N ALA A 14 11.24 -8.43 -2.64
CA ALA A 14 10.53 -8.50 -3.91
C ALA A 14 9.69 -9.78 -4.00
N ALA A 15 10.24 -10.93 -3.56
CA ALA A 15 9.50 -12.19 -3.49
C ALA A 15 8.33 -12.09 -2.50
N THR A 16 8.48 -11.39 -1.36
CA THR A 16 7.38 -11.13 -0.43
C THR A 16 6.28 -10.29 -1.07
N LEU A 17 6.61 -9.24 -1.83
CA LEU A 17 5.61 -8.46 -2.56
C LEU A 17 4.88 -9.31 -3.61
N ALA A 18 5.62 -10.11 -4.39
CA ALA A 18 5.04 -11.01 -5.39
C ALA A 18 4.13 -12.07 -4.73
N ALA A 19 4.57 -12.66 -3.61
CA ALA A 19 3.77 -13.60 -2.84
C ALA A 19 2.51 -12.96 -2.25
N PHE A 20 2.60 -11.71 -1.79
CA PHE A 20 1.44 -10.96 -1.33
C PHE A 20 0.43 -10.74 -2.47
N VAL A 21 0.87 -10.30 -3.64
CA VAL A 21 -0.02 -10.14 -4.81
C VAL A 21 -0.62 -11.49 -5.21
N ALA A 22 0.16 -12.58 -5.26
CA ALA A 22 -0.34 -13.91 -5.54
C ALA A 22 -1.39 -14.38 -4.51
N LEU A 23 -1.19 -14.06 -3.22
CA LEU A 23 -2.17 -14.31 -2.17
C LEU A 23 -3.48 -13.57 -2.43
N LEU A 24 -3.44 -12.30 -2.86
CA LEU A 24 -4.66 -11.56 -3.21
C LEU A 24 -5.46 -12.25 -4.31
N TRP A 25 -4.77 -12.74 -5.35
CA TRP A 25 -5.41 -13.51 -6.42
C TRP A 25 -6.00 -14.83 -5.93
N ALA A 26 -5.28 -15.57 -5.07
CA ALA A 26 -5.80 -16.80 -4.48
C ALA A 26 -7.05 -16.54 -3.62
N VAL A 27 -6.99 -15.52 -2.74
CA VAL A 27 -8.13 -15.11 -1.91
C VAL A 27 -9.32 -14.69 -2.77
N GLN A 28 -9.07 -13.96 -3.87
CA GLN A 28 -10.14 -13.51 -4.76
C GLN A 28 -10.82 -14.68 -5.49
N VAL A 29 -10.08 -15.73 -5.86
CA VAL A 29 -10.67 -16.96 -6.42
C VAL A 29 -11.57 -17.64 -5.38
N VAL A 30 -11.10 -17.79 -4.14
CA VAL A 30 -11.90 -18.36 -3.05
C VAL A 30 -13.16 -17.53 -2.79
N ASN A 31 -13.02 -16.20 -2.73
CA ASN A 31 -14.13 -15.27 -2.54
C ASN A 31 -15.17 -15.39 -3.67
N TRP A 32 -14.72 -15.49 -4.92
CA TRP A 32 -15.58 -15.68 -6.08
C TRP A 32 -16.36 -17.01 -6.01
N ILE A 33 -15.69 -18.12 -5.66
CA ILE A 33 -16.33 -19.43 -5.47
C ILE A 33 -17.37 -19.38 -4.34
N ALA A 34 -17.09 -18.62 -3.28
CA ALA A 34 -17.99 -18.40 -2.15
C ALA A 34 -19.12 -17.38 -2.43
N GLY A 35 -19.35 -16.98 -3.69
CA GLY A 35 -20.38 -16.02 -4.06
C GLY A 35 -20.15 -14.62 -3.48
N TYR A 36 -18.89 -14.23 -3.28
CA TYR A 36 -18.45 -12.99 -2.63
C TYR A 36 -18.82 -12.85 -1.15
N GLY A 37 -19.17 -13.96 -0.48
CA GLY A 37 -19.54 -13.98 0.93
C GLY A 37 -18.41 -13.62 1.91
N LEU A 38 -17.14 -13.61 1.47
CA LEU A 38 -16.02 -13.21 2.33
C LEU A 38 -15.95 -11.68 2.51
N ASN A 39 -16.50 -10.90 1.56
CA ASN A 39 -16.47 -9.44 1.64
C ASN A 39 -17.21 -8.90 2.88
N PRO A 40 -18.47 -9.27 3.19
CA PRO A 40 -19.12 -8.84 4.42
C PRO A 40 -18.51 -9.47 5.68
N ALA A 41 -17.83 -10.61 5.57
CA ALA A 41 -17.23 -11.30 6.71
C ALA A 41 -15.87 -10.73 7.15
N PHE A 42 -15.09 -10.18 6.20
CA PHE A 42 -13.71 -9.71 6.45
C PHE A 42 -13.44 -8.29 5.93
N GLY A 43 -14.45 -7.62 5.39
CA GLY A 43 -14.38 -6.21 5.04
C GLY A 43 -14.47 -5.33 6.28
N LEU A 44 -13.92 -4.12 6.18
CA LEU A 44 -13.97 -3.17 7.28
C LEU A 44 -15.33 -2.48 7.30
N ILE A 45 -16.05 -2.61 8.41
CA ILE A 45 -17.35 -1.98 8.62
C ILE A 45 -17.21 -0.86 9.67
N PRO A 46 -17.37 0.42 9.29
CA PRO A 46 -17.10 1.51 10.20
C PRO A 46 -18.02 1.51 11.41
N ARG A 47 -17.43 1.72 12.59
CA ARG A 47 -18.09 1.83 13.90
C ARG A 47 -18.86 0.57 14.33
N GLN A 48 -18.54 -0.59 13.77
CA GLN A 48 -19.07 -1.89 14.20
C GLN A 48 -17.95 -2.80 14.70
N LEU A 49 -18.16 -3.48 15.84
CA LEU A 49 -17.12 -4.32 16.47
C LEU A 49 -16.81 -5.57 15.66
N ASP A 50 -17.82 -6.15 15.04
CA ASP A 50 -17.76 -7.31 14.14
C ASP A 50 -17.12 -6.99 12.77
N GLY A 51 -16.89 -5.72 12.45
CA GLY A 51 -16.12 -5.30 11.27
C GLY A 51 -14.74 -4.70 11.58
N LEU A 52 -14.28 -4.79 12.84
CA LEU A 52 -13.00 -4.24 13.27
C LEU A 52 -11.81 -5.10 12.80
N ASP A 53 -11.99 -6.41 12.68
CA ASP A 53 -11.02 -7.33 12.07
C ASP A 53 -10.71 -6.96 10.61
N GLY A 54 -11.68 -6.36 9.93
CA GLY A 54 -11.53 -5.74 8.62
C GLY A 54 -10.43 -4.68 8.55
N VAL A 55 -10.00 -4.06 9.66
CA VAL A 55 -8.80 -3.19 9.69
C VAL A 55 -7.58 -3.90 9.09
N VAL A 56 -7.41 -5.18 9.41
CA VAL A 56 -6.30 -6.00 8.91
C VAL A 56 -6.70 -6.75 7.64
N ALA A 57 -7.95 -7.22 7.55
CA ALA A 57 -8.37 -8.15 6.51
C ALA A 57 -8.88 -7.48 5.22
N MET A 58 -9.39 -6.24 5.28
CA MET A 58 -9.93 -5.54 4.11
C MET A 58 -8.97 -5.44 2.91
N PRO A 59 -7.63 -5.31 3.07
CA PRO A 59 -6.72 -5.26 1.93
C PRO A 59 -6.68 -6.57 1.14
N LEU A 60 -7.13 -7.68 1.72
CA LEU A 60 -7.19 -8.98 1.06
C LEU A 60 -8.49 -9.19 0.27
N MET A 61 -9.54 -8.44 0.59
CA MET A 61 -10.88 -8.60 0.01
C MET A 61 -11.06 -7.72 -1.22
N HIS A 62 -11.73 -8.22 -2.26
CA HIS A 62 -12.06 -7.43 -3.45
C HIS A 62 -13.50 -7.73 -3.95
N GLY A 63 -14.15 -6.69 -4.46
CA GLY A 63 -15.55 -6.76 -4.93
C GLY A 63 -15.73 -7.42 -6.28
N SER A 64 -14.65 -7.57 -7.06
CA SER A 64 -14.63 -8.23 -8.36
C SER A 64 -13.20 -8.50 -8.82
N PHE A 65 -13.04 -9.35 -9.84
CA PHE A 65 -11.74 -9.49 -10.52
C PHE A 65 -11.27 -8.18 -11.15
N ALA A 66 -12.18 -7.37 -11.70
CA ALA A 66 -11.83 -6.05 -12.24
C ALA A 66 -11.26 -5.12 -11.15
N HIS A 67 -11.81 -5.16 -9.94
CA HIS A 67 -11.30 -4.41 -8.80
C HIS A 67 -9.86 -4.86 -8.44
N LEU A 68 -9.62 -6.18 -8.29
CA LEU A 68 -8.27 -6.70 -8.02
C LEU A 68 -7.27 -6.40 -9.14
N MET A 69 -7.70 -6.52 -10.40
CA MET A 69 -6.88 -6.18 -11.56
C MET A 69 -6.49 -4.69 -11.56
N ALA A 70 -7.41 -3.80 -11.20
CA ALA A 70 -7.12 -2.37 -11.10
C ALA A 70 -6.12 -2.06 -9.96
N ASN A 71 -6.12 -2.86 -8.88
CA ASN A 71 -5.19 -2.70 -7.75
C ASN A 71 -3.80 -3.31 -8.04
N THR A 72 -3.70 -4.32 -8.90
CA THR A 72 -2.45 -5.07 -9.11
C THR A 72 -1.29 -4.22 -9.67
N PRO A 73 -1.44 -3.42 -10.75
CA PRO A 73 -0.37 -2.56 -11.25
C PRO A 73 0.16 -1.55 -10.21
N PRO A 74 -0.69 -0.73 -9.53
CA PRO A 74 -0.17 0.20 -8.54
C PRO A 74 0.41 -0.49 -7.32
N LEU A 75 -0.08 -1.67 -6.91
CA LEU A 75 0.57 -2.48 -5.87
C LEU A 75 2.00 -2.88 -6.27
N LEU A 76 2.19 -3.38 -7.50
CA LEU A 76 3.50 -3.80 -7.98
C LEU A 76 4.46 -2.62 -8.15
N VAL A 77 3.99 -1.50 -8.71
CA VAL A 77 4.82 -0.32 -8.93
C VAL A 77 5.17 0.36 -7.60
N MET A 78 4.17 0.68 -6.78
CA MET A 78 4.39 1.40 -5.52
C MET A 78 5.07 0.51 -4.48
N GLY A 79 4.65 -0.75 -4.38
CA GLY A 79 5.32 -1.73 -3.53
C GLY A 79 6.75 -2.01 -3.99
N GLY A 80 7.00 -2.04 -5.31
CA GLY A 80 8.33 -2.19 -5.88
C GLY A 80 9.25 -1.02 -5.51
N LEU A 81 8.76 0.22 -5.64
CA LEU A 81 9.46 1.42 -5.18
C LEU A 81 9.75 1.35 -3.68
N LEU A 82 8.76 0.98 -2.86
CA LEU A 82 8.92 0.86 -1.42
C LEU A 82 9.99 -0.19 -1.06
N VAL A 83 9.96 -1.38 -1.68
CA VAL A 83 10.97 -2.43 -1.49
C VAL A 83 12.36 -1.99 -1.96
N ALA A 84 12.46 -1.27 -3.08
CA ALA A 84 13.74 -0.80 -3.60
C ALA A 84 14.38 0.26 -2.70
N THR A 85 13.57 1.12 -2.10
CA THR A 85 14.02 2.30 -1.34
C THR A 85 14.11 2.07 0.16
N THR A 86 13.34 1.11 0.69
CA THR A 86 13.13 0.93 2.13
C THR A 86 13.53 -0.47 2.60
N THR A 87 14.59 -0.55 3.40
CA THR A 87 15.21 -1.83 3.79
C THR A 87 14.70 -2.42 5.11
N ARG A 88 14.59 -1.61 6.16
CA ARG A 88 14.22 -2.07 7.51
C ARG A 88 12.84 -1.62 7.98
N ALA A 89 12.20 -0.74 7.21
CA ALA A 89 10.98 -0.07 7.62
C ALA A 89 9.69 -0.62 6.98
N LEU A 90 9.77 -1.68 6.17
CA LEU A 90 8.58 -2.24 5.51
C LEU A 90 7.51 -2.69 6.51
N LEU A 91 7.89 -3.46 7.53
CA LEU A 91 6.95 -3.93 8.55
C LEU A 91 6.33 -2.78 9.36
N PRO A 92 7.10 -1.85 9.96
CA PRO A 92 6.51 -0.76 10.73
C PRO A 92 5.70 0.22 9.87
N VAL A 93 6.08 0.46 8.61
CA VAL A 93 5.29 1.30 7.69
C VAL A 93 3.93 0.64 7.43
N ASN A 94 3.91 -0.65 7.08
CA ASN A 94 2.64 -1.36 6.87
C ASN A 94 1.81 -1.45 8.15
N ALA A 95 2.43 -1.63 9.32
CA ALA A 95 1.72 -1.63 10.60
C ALA A 95 1.03 -0.29 10.89
N VAL A 96 1.69 0.84 10.59
CA VAL A 96 1.07 2.17 10.71
C VAL A 96 -0.04 2.35 9.67
N VAL A 97 0.21 2.01 8.40
CA VAL A 97 -0.81 2.18 7.34
C VAL A 97 -2.06 1.34 7.63
N ILE A 98 -1.88 0.08 8.03
CA ILE A 98 -2.99 -0.82 8.37
C ILE A 98 -3.68 -0.35 9.66
N GLY A 99 -2.92 -0.16 10.74
CA GLY A 99 -3.48 0.15 12.05
C GLY A 99 -4.08 1.55 12.13
N LEU A 100 -3.29 2.59 11.80
CA LEU A 100 -3.76 3.98 11.83
C LEU A 100 -4.71 4.25 10.66
N GLY A 101 -4.35 3.88 9.44
CA GLY A 101 -5.19 4.12 8.27
C GLY A 101 -6.53 3.38 8.38
N GLY A 102 -6.51 2.07 8.64
CA GLY A 102 -7.72 1.28 8.87
C GLY A 102 -8.50 1.74 10.10
N GLY A 103 -7.83 2.09 11.20
CA GLY A 103 -8.50 2.65 12.39
C GLY A 103 -9.25 3.96 12.10
N LEU A 104 -8.66 4.84 11.28
CA LEU A 104 -9.32 6.07 10.84
C LEU A 104 -10.51 5.79 9.90
N VAL A 105 -10.40 4.80 8.99
CA VAL A 105 -11.56 4.34 8.19
C VAL A 105 -12.64 3.78 9.10
N TRP A 106 -12.30 2.99 10.12
CA TRP A 106 -13.28 2.44 11.04
C TRP A 106 -14.00 3.52 11.85
N LEU A 107 -13.30 4.57 12.26
CA LEU A 107 -13.89 5.70 12.99
C LEU A 107 -14.74 6.61 12.10
N PHE A 108 -14.23 6.98 10.93
CA PHE A 108 -14.75 8.10 10.12
C PHE A 108 -15.31 7.69 8.76
N GLY A 109 -15.18 6.44 8.35
CA GLY A 109 -15.65 5.92 7.06
C GLY A 109 -17.17 5.98 6.92
N SER A 110 -17.66 6.03 5.69
CA SER A 110 -19.10 5.96 5.39
C SER A 110 -19.71 4.61 5.79
N SER A 111 -21.04 4.53 5.91
CA SER A 111 -21.72 3.27 6.25
C SER A 111 -21.72 2.30 5.05
N ALA A 112 -20.58 1.66 4.81
CA ALA A 112 -20.34 0.70 3.75
C ALA A 112 -19.35 -0.37 4.22
N ILE A 113 -19.22 -1.45 3.44
CA ILE A 113 -18.16 -2.45 3.63
C ILE A 113 -16.95 -2.00 2.81
N HIS A 114 -15.89 -1.60 3.49
CA HIS A 114 -14.65 -1.20 2.85
C HIS A 114 -13.77 -2.43 2.57
N ILE A 115 -13.34 -2.57 1.33
CA ILE A 115 -12.50 -3.66 0.82
C ILE A 115 -11.53 -3.12 -0.22
N GLY A 116 -10.44 -3.85 -0.44
CA GLY A 116 -9.46 -3.57 -1.49
C GLY A 116 -8.11 -3.19 -0.92
N ALA A 117 -7.06 -3.55 -1.65
CA ALA A 117 -5.68 -3.29 -1.27
C ALA A 117 -5.24 -1.83 -1.51
N SER A 118 -6.08 -1.01 -2.13
CA SER A 118 -5.76 0.36 -2.52
C SER A 118 -5.40 1.24 -1.32
N GLY A 119 -6.01 1.06 -0.14
CA GLY A 119 -5.58 1.77 1.08
C GLY A 119 -4.08 1.61 1.38
N LEU A 120 -3.50 0.43 1.11
CA LEU A 120 -2.05 0.19 1.22
C LEU A 120 -1.27 0.97 0.16
N VAL A 121 -1.73 0.95 -1.09
CA VAL A 121 -1.12 1.69 -2.19
C VAL A 121 -1.02 3.17 -1.85
N PHE A 122 -2.10 3.75 -1.34
CA PHE A 122 -2.14 5.16 -0.95
C PHE A 122 -1.27 5.43 0.28
N GLY A 123 -1.20 4.51 1.24
CA GLY A 123 -0.24 4.62 2.34
C GLY A 123 1.21 4.55 1.92
N TRP A 124 1.56 3.69 0.96
CA TRP A 124 2.91 3.65 0.41
C TRP A 124 3.24 4.92 -0.38
N PHE A 125 2.27 5.44 -1.14
CA PHE A 125 2.41 6.74 -1.82
C PHE A 125 2.67 7.88 -0.83
N GLY A 126 1.82 8.04 0.19
CA GLY A 126 1.96 9.05 1.22
C GLY A 126 3.29 8.94 1.97
N PHE A 127 3.71 7.72 2.28
CA PHE A 127 5.02 7.45 2.88
C PHE A 127 6.16 7.90 1.98
N LEU A 128 6.20 7.49 0.71
CA LEU A 128 7.32 7.80 -0.20
C LEU A 128 7.41 9.29 -0.52
N VAL A 129 6.28 9.98 -0.70
CA VAL A 129 6.25 11.44 -0.90
C VAL A 129 6.78 12.16 0.34
N ALA A 130 6.21 11.89 1.52
CA ALA A 130 6.65 12.52 2.77
C ALA A 130 8.12 12.19 3.07
N ARG A 131 8.54 10.95 2.82
CA ARG A 131 9.92 10.52 3.04
C ARG A 131 10.90 11.18 2.07
N GLY A 132 10.50 11.42 0.82
CA GLY A 132 11.27 12.18 -0.14
C GLY A 132 11.59 13.60 0.36
N PHE A 133 10.66 14.25 1.04
CA PHE A 133 10.89 15.55 1.69
C PHE A 133 11.79 15.43 2.94
N VAL A 134 11.49 14.50 3.85
CA VAL A 134 12.25 14.30 5.10
C VAL A 134 13.71 13.98 4.83
N ASP A 135 13.98 13.08 3.88
CA ASP A 135 15.33 12.63 3.54
C ASP A 135 16.00 13.51 2.46
N ARG A 136 15.32 14.57 1.99
CA ARG A 136 15.77 15.46 0.89
C ARG A 136 16.21 14.69 -0.36
N SER A 137 15.42 13.68 -0.74
CA SER A 137 15.70 12.80 -1.89
C SER A 137 14.81 13.17 -3.08
N PRO A 138 15.26 14.02 -4.02
CA PRO A 138 14.46 14.42 -5.17
C PRO A 138 14.12 13.25 -6.10
N ILE A 139 14.97 12.22 -6.16
CA ILE A 139 14.72 11.01 -6.96
C ILE A 139 13.52 10.23 -6.40
N THR A 140 13.47 10.03 -5.08
CA THR A 140 12.36 9.32 -4.43
C THR A 140 11.06 10.10 -4.57
N LEU A 141 11.12 11.41 -4.31
CA LEU A 141 9.98 12.29 -4.45
C LEU A 141 9.48 12.30 -5.91
N GLY A 142 10.38 12.50 -6.87
CA GLY A 142 10.06 12.53 -8.29
C GLY A 142 9.49 11.20 -8.79
N ALA A 143 10.03 10.06 -8.37
CA ALA A 143 9.50 8.75 -8.73
C ALA A 143 8.09 8.53 -8.15
N ALA A 144 7.88 8.86 -6.88
CA ALA A 144 6.56 8.74 -6.25
C ALA A 144 5.52 9.64 -6.92
N LEU A 145 5.87 10.90 -7.20
CA LEU A 145 5.00 11.85 -7.89
C LEU A 145 4.71 11.45 -9.34
N LEU A 146 5.71 10.97 -10.06
CA LEU A 146 5.54 10.44 -11.42
C LEU A 146 4.53 9.28 -11.42
N VAL A 147 4.66 8.34 -10.47
CA VAL A 147 3.69 7.25 -10.32
C VAL A 147 2.30 7.81 -9.97
N GLY A 148 2.19 8.80 -9.07
CA GLY A 148 0.92 9.47 -8.79
C GLY A 148 0.26 10.06 -10.05
N VAL A 149 1.05 10.67 -10.94
CA VAL A 149 0.54 11.24 -12.20
C VAL A 149 0.16 10.15 -13.20
N LEU A 150 1.01 9.13 -13.39
CA LEU A 150 0.76 8.03 -14.32
C LEU A 150 -0.45 7.18 -13.91
N TYR A 151 -0.71 7.09 -12.61
CA TYR A 151 -1.90 6.49 -12.04
C TYR A 151 -2.78 7.62 -11.49
N SER A 152 -3.35 8.44 -12.37
CA SER A 152 -4.21 9.58 -11.98
C SER A 152 -5.36 9.19 -11.04
N SER A 153 -5.80 7.92 -11.05
CA SER A 153 -6.71 7.33 -10.08
C SER A 153 -6.20 7.38 -8.63
N ILE A 154 -4.89 7.46 -8.40
CA ILE A 154 -4.26 7.71 -7.10
C ILE A 154 -4.44 9.17 -6.69
N LEU A 155 -4.40 10.13 -7.60
CA LEU A 155 -4.59 11.55 -7.22
C LEU A 155 -6.06 11.87 -6.95
N TRP A 156 -6.95 11.38 -7.80
CA TRP A 156 -8.39 11.66 -7.69
C TRP A 156 -9.12 10.70 -6.77
N GLY A 157 -8.53 9.54 -6.45
CA GLY A 157 -9.15 8.52 -5.62
C GLY A 157 -9.31 8.92 -4.15
N VAL A 158 -8.64 9.97 -3.66
CA VAL A 158 -8.87 10.50 -2.29
C VAL A 158 -10.13 11.37 -2.19
N LEU A 159 -10.79 11.69 -3.30
CA LEU A 159 -11.97 12.54 -3.30
C LEU A 159 -13.26 11.70 -3.28
N PRO A 160 -14.30 12.15 -2.55
CA PRO A 160 -15.60 11.50 -2.59
C PRO A 160 -16.25 11.64 -3.97
N GLY A 161 -17.18 10.73 -4.29
CA GLY A 161 -18.06 10.86 -5.46
C GLY A 161 -17.93 9.77 -6.51
N GLN A 162 -17.02 8.80 -6.33
CA GLN A 162 -16.92 7.62 -7.19
C GLN A 162 -17.63 6.41 -6.54
N PRO A 163 -18.77 5.95 -7.08
CA PRO A 163 -19.46 4.79 -6.55
C PRO A 163 -18.57 3.54 -6.53
N GLY A 164 -18.60 2.79 -5.43
CA GLY A 164 -17.79 1.58 -5.26
C GLY A 164 -16.31 1.81 -4.95
N VAL A 165 -15.88 3.07 -4.79
CA VAL A 165 -14.52 3.42 -4.39
C VAL A 165 -14.50 3.83 -2.93
N SER A 166 -13.65 3.17 -2.13
CA SER A 166 -13.38 3.62 -0.76
C SER A 166 -12.37 4.76 -0.75
N TRP A 167 -12.85 5.96 -1.04
CA TRP A 167 -12.02 7.17 -0.98
C TRP A 167 -11.50 7.45 0.44
N GLU A 168 -12.21 7.01 1.48
CA GLU A 168 -11.76 7.15 2.88
C GLU A 168 -10.54 6.28 3.16
N ALA A 169 -10.51 5.04 2.64
CA ALA A 169 -9.32 4.19 2.74
C ALA A 169 -8.13 4.77 1.99
N HIS A 170 -8.38 5.46 0.88
CA HIS A 170 -7.35 6.17 0.14
C HIS A 170 -6.79 7.36 0.94
N LEU A 171 -7.67 8.24 1.42
CA LEU A 171 -7.30 9.44 2.19
C LEU A 171 -6.57 9.06 3.49
N PHE A 172 -7.17 8.20 4.30
CA PHE A 172 -6.59 7.81 5.59
C PHE A 172 -5.36 6.91 5.44
N GLY A 173 -5.31 6.10 4.38
CA GLY A 173 -4.09 5.40 3.99
C GLY A 173 -2.94 6.39 3.73
N ALA A 174 -3.15 7.38 2.86
CA ALA A 174 -2.15 8.39 2.54
C ALA A 174 -1.68 9.19 3.76
N ILE A 175 -2.61 9.61 4.64
CA ILE A 175 -2.29 10.27 5.91
C ILE A 175 -1.43 9.36 6.79
N ALA A 176 -1.83 8.11 6.98
CA ALA A 176 -1.08 7.16 7.79
C ALA A 176 0.32 6.89 7.22
N GLY A 177 0.46 6.84 5.90
CA GLY A 177 1.74 6.77 5.20
C GLY A 177 2.65 7.96 5.50
N ALA A 178 2.12 9.19 5.39
CA ALA A 178 2.86 10.40 5.70
C ALA A 178 3.29 10.45 7.18
N VAL A 179 2.41 10.03 8.10
CA VAL A 179 2.74 9.89 9.53
C VAL A 179 3.86 8.85 9.74
N ALA A 180 3.80 7.72 9.04
CA ALA A 180 4.82 6.68 9.12
C ALA A 180 6.20 7.18 8.67
N ALA A 181 6.28 8.10 7.69
CA ALA A 181 7.55 8.68 7.25
C ALA A 181 8.28 9.44 8.38
N SER A 182 7.53 10.07 9.27
CA SER A 182 8.04 10.80 10.43
C SER A 182 8.36 9.89 11.62
N LEU A 183 7.52 8.88 11.88
CA LEU A 183 7.67 7.98 13.04
C LEU A 183 8.75 6.91 12.83
N VAL A 184 8.81 6.35 11.62
CA VAL A 184 9.69 5.21 11.34
C VAL A 184 11.08 5.74 11.00
N ARG A 185 12.07 5.45 11.84
CA ARG A 185 13.48 5.80 11.59
C ARG A 185 14.05 4.89 10.48
N THR A 186 14.06 5.38 9.26
CA THR A 186 14.75 4.76 8.12
C THR A 186 15.38 5.86 7.27
N HIS A 187 16.35 5.54 6.44
CA HIS A 187 16.78 6.41 5.35
C HIS A 187 16.41 5.74 4.04
N VAL A 188 15.64 6.44 3.21
CA VAL A 188 15.45 6.05 1.82
C VAL A 188 16.75 6.33 1.08
N HIS A 189 17.37 5.24 0.63
CA HIS A 189 18.56 5.33 -0.21
C HIS A 189 18.13 5.29 -1.66
N VAL A 190 18.73 6.14 -2.49
CA VAL A 190 18.69 5.96 -3.95
C VAL A 190 19.22 4.54 -4.24
N PRO A 191 18.54 3.73 -5.06
CA PRO A 191 19.11 2.47 -5.52
C PRO A 191 20.48 2.77 -6.10
N ARG A 192 21.55 2.24 -5.48
CA ARG A 192 22.90 2.36 -6.04
C ARG A 192 22.93 1.53 -7.32
N LEU A 193 22.55 2.14 -8.44
CA LEU A 193 22.93 1.65 -9.76
C LEU A 193 24.46 1.54 -9.72
N GLY A 194 24.97 0.39 -10.17
CA GLY A 194 26.35 -0.02 -9.93
C GLY A 194 27.36 1.09 -10.20
N GLY A 195 28.38 1.15 -9.35
CA GLY A 195 29.52 2.05 -9.51
C GLY A 195 30.01 2.04 -10.95
N VAL A 196 29.81 3.17 -11.61
CA VAL A 196 30.72 3.61 -12.64
C VAL A 196 31.86 4.22 -11.84
N ASP A 197 32.92 3.45 -11.62
CA ASP A 197 34.21 4.05 -11.31
C ASP A 197 34.56 4.86 -12.56
N LEU A 198 34.39 6.18 -12.45
CA LEU A 198 34.93 7.13 -13.40
C LEU A 198 36.38 7.36 -12.99
N ASP A 199 37.22 6.37 -13.30
CA ASP A 199 38.67 6.53 -13.37
C ASP A 199 39.06 6.86 -14.82
#